data_AF-A0A5C6FIF0-F1
#
_entry.id   AF-A0A5C6FIF0-F1
#
_cell.length_a   1.000
_cell.length_b   1.000
_cell.length_c   1.000
_cell.angle_alpha   90.00
_cell.angle_beta   90.00
_cell.angle_gamma   90.00
#
_symmetry.space_group_name_H-M   'P 1'
#
loop_
_entity.id
_entity.type
_entity.pdbx_description
1 polymer ?
#
loop_
_entity_poly.entity_id
_entity_poly.type
_entity_poly.pdbx_seq_one_letter_code
_entity_poly.pdbx_strand_id
1 'polypeptide(L)'
;MNPFSMLIASAQPITHATDSATVFPFPSMFAVASAAVLVTMTLALTRAMLGPTVFDRVLALNMFGTKTVLLISVVSFMSGRTDFLDLALLYSLMNFIGMVALLRFTTTGTFSEESL
;
A
#
# COMPACT_ATOMS: atom_id res chain seq x y z
N MET A 1 -23.97 -45.36 35.84
CA MET A 1 -23.41 -44.42 34.85
C MET A 1 -24.54 -43.60 34.29
N ASN A 2 -24.55 -42.31 34.60
CA ASN A 2 -25.58 -41.32 34.27
C ASN A 2 -25.30 -40.72 32.88
N PRO A 3 -26.35 -40.42 32.07
CA PRO A 3 -26.22 -39.90 30.70
C PRO A 3 -25.45 -38.57 30.61
N PHE A 4 -25.30 -37.86 31.73
CA PHE A 4 -24.53 -36.63 31.83
C PHE A 4 -23.00 -36.85 31.75
N SER A 5 -22.52 -38.05 32.13
CA SER A 5 -21.08 -38.39 32.08
C SER A 5 -20.57 -38.64 30.64
N MET A 6 -21.45 -39.01 29.71
CA MET A 6 -21.12 -39.17 28.28
C MET A 6 -20.99 -37.82 27.54
N LEU A 7 -21.72 -36.78 27.96
CA LEU A 7 -21.66 -35.43 27.37
C LEU A 7 -20.34 -34.70 27.68
N ILE A 8 -19.69 -35.04 28.80
CA ILE A 8 -18.36 -34.51 29.15
C ILE A 8 -17.23 -35.34 28.49
N ALA A 9 -17.46 -36.61 28.19
CA ALA A 9 -16.47 -37.48 27.53
C ALA A 9 -16.32 -37.21 26.01
N SER A 10 -17.34 -36.64 25.34
CA SER A 10 -17.28 -36.24 23.93
C SER A 10 -16.62 -34.88 23.69
N ALA A 11 -16.30 -34.12 24.74
CA ALA A 11 -15.54 -32.87 24.66
C ALA A 11 -14.03 -33.13 24.54
N GLN A 12 -13.65 -34.05 23.63
CA GLN A 12 -12.26 -34.21 23.19
C GLN A 12 -11.78 -32.87 22.58
N PRO A 13 -10.51 -32.50 22.80
CA PRO A 13 -10.00 -31.19 22.41
C PRO A 13 -10.12 -30.99 20.90
N ILE A 14 -10.67 -29.84 20.49
CA ILE A 14 -10.67 -29.37 19.10
C ILE A 14 -9.22 -29.05 18.74
N THR A 15 -8.45 -30.09 18.43
CA THR A 15 -7.05 -30.03 18.01
C THR A 15 -6.93 -30.10 16.49
N HIS A 16 -7.76 -29.37 15.74
CA HIS A 16 -7.64 -29.20 14.29
C HIS A 16 -8.16 -27.83 13.79
N ALA A 17 -7.86 -26.77 14.53
CA ALA A 17 -8.03 -25.39 14.05
C ALA A 17 -6.78 -24.53 14.27
N THR A 18 -5.61 -25.16 14.36
CA THR A 18 -4.30 -24.48 14.52
C THR A 18 -3.50 -24.42 13.23
N ASP A 19 -4.09 -24.68 12.06
CA ASP A 19 -3.41 -24.52 10.76
C ASP A 19 -4.03 -23.40 9.90
N SER A 20 -4.40 -22.31 10.56
CA SER A 20 -4.67 -21.01 9.91
C SER A 20 -3.89 -19.87 10.55
N ALA A 21 -3.27 -20.10 11.72
CA ALA A 21 -2.33 -19.17 12.37
C ALA A 21 -0.88 -19.35 11.87
N THR A 22 -0.60 -20.43 11.14
CA THR A 22 0.71 -20.79 10.54
C THR A 22 0.75 -20.58 9.02
N VAL A 23 -0.40 -20.56 8.35
CA VAL A 23 -0.52 -20.25 6.90
C VAL A 23 -0.20 -18.79 6.61
N PHE A 24 -0.27 -17.94 7.63
CA PHE A 24 0.09 -16.53 7.58
C PHE A 24 1.17 -16.24 8.60
N PRO A 25 2.45 -16.52 8.29
CA PRO A 25 3.53 -15.95 9.08
C PRO A 25 3.42 -14.44 8.88
N PHE A 26 2.88 -13.73 9.87
CA PHE A 26 2.77 -12.27 9.83
C PHE A 26 4.06 -11.61 9.29
N PRO A 27 5.28 -12.06 9.70
CA PRO A 27 6.52 -11.52 9.14
C PRO A 27 6.72 -11.82 7.64
N SER A 28 6.31 -13.00 7.15
CA SER A 28 6.50 -13.37 5.75
C SER A 28 5.47 -12.74 4.82
N MET A 29 4.22 -12.52 5.27
CA MET A 29 3.20 -11.86 4.45
C MET A 29 3.54 -10.39 4.20
N PHE A 30 4.00 -9.66 5.23
CA PHE A 30 4.44 -8.28 5.05
C PHE A 30 5.73 -8.19 4.22
N ALA A 31 6.63 -9.16 4.33
CA ALA A 31 7.82 -9.27 3.47
C ALA A 31 7.44 -9.53 2.00
N VAL A 32 6.49 -10.42 1.74
CA VAL A 32 5.99 -10.68 0.37
C VAL A 32 5.27 -9.45 -0.19
N ALA A 33 4.45 -8.77 0.62
CA ALA A 33 3.76 -7.55 0.22
C ALA A 33 4.75 -6.41 -0.11
N SER A 34 5.75 -6.18 0.74
CA SER A 34 6.78 -5.16 0.49
C SER A 34 7.64 -5.49 -0.74
N ALA A 35 8.04 -6.76 -0.92
CA ALA A 35 8.74 -7.20 -2.12
C ALA A 35 7.89 -7.02 -3.40
N ALA A 36 6.61 -7.38 -3.36
CA ALA A 36 5.68 -7.16 -4.48
C ALA A 36 5.51 -5.66 -4.79
N VAL A 37 5.39 -4.80 -3.77
CA VAL A 37 5.33 -3.35 -3.93
C VAL A 37 6.61 -2.81 -4.58
N LEU A 38 7.79 -3.25 -4.12
CA LEU A 38 9.09 -2.86 -4.69
C LEU A 38 9.22 -3.29 -6.16
N VAL A 39 8.83 -4.52 -6.51
CA VAL A 39 8.81 -4.98 -7.90
C VAL A 39 7.85 -4.13 -8.74
N THR A 40 6.67 -3.81 -8.21
CA THR A 40 5.74 -2.94 -8.95
C THR A 40 6.22 -1.49 -9.08
N MET A 41 6.97 -0.97 -8.11
CA MET A 41 7.59 0.37 -8.17
C MET A 41 8.70 0.41 -9.21
N THR A 42 9.56 -0.62 -9.28
CA THR A 42 10.61 -0.70 -10.29
C THR A 42 10.03 -0.80 -11.70
N LEU A 43 8.99 -1.62 -11.92
CA LEU A 43 8.27 -1.65 -13.19
C LEU A 43 7.60 -0.31 -13.52
N ALA A 44 6.93 0.32 -12.55
CA ALA A 44 6.29 1.62 -12.76
C ALA A 44 7.30 2.72 -13.11
N LEU A 45 8.46 2.74 -12.46
CA LEU A 45 9.55 3.68 -12.74
C LEU A 45 10.16 3.46 -14.13
N THR A 46 10.38 2.20 -14.54
CA THR A 46 10.86 1.92 -15.90
C THR A 46 9.89 2.47 -16.96
N ARG A 47 8.58 2.27 -16.75
CA ARG A 47 7.53 2.82 -17.64
C ARG A 47 7.47 4.35 -17.59
N ALA A 48 7.70 4.96 -16.43
CA ALA A 48 7.77 6.42 -16.24
C ALA A 48 8.87 7.07 -17.08
N MET A 49 10.05 6.45 -17.13
CA MET A 49 11.21 6.99 -17.85
C MET A 49 11.09 6.80 -19.37
N LEU A 50 10.40 5.74 -19.80
CA LEU A 50 10.12 5.45 -21.22
C LEU A 50 8.95 6.28 -21.80
N GLY A 51 8.19 6.98 -20.96
CA GLY A 51 7.04 7.79 -21.38
C GLY A 51 7.45 9.01 -22.22
N PRO A 52 7.02 9.09 -23.50
CA PRO A 52 7.38 10.19 -24.40
C PRO A 52 6.61 11.48 -24.10
N THR A 53 5.49 11.41 -23.37
CA THR A 53 4.62 12.58 -23.08
C THR A 53 4.78 13.06 -21.64
N VAL A 54 4.57 14.36 -21.42
CA VAL A 54 4.55 14.96 -20.07
C VAL A 54 3.46 14.30 -19.21
N PHE A 55 2.29 14.03 -19.80
CA PHE A 55 1.20 13.35 -19.11
C PHE A 55 1.55 11.92 -18.64
N ASP A 56 2.32 11.15 -19.42
CA ASP A 56 2.74 9.81 -19.00
C ASP A 56 3.72 9.86 -17.82
N ARG A 57 4.62 10.85 -17.81
CA ARG A 57 5.52 11.10 -16.67
C ARG A 57 4.76 11.51 -15.41
N VAL A 58 3.78 12.39 -15.57
CA VAL A 58 2.92 12.90 -14.49
C VAL A 58 2.03 11.79 -13.91
N LEU A 59 1.45 10.94 -14.76
CA LEU A 59 0.71 9.74 -14.35
C LEU A 59 1.63 8.76 -13.59
N ALA A 60 2.84 8.55 -14.09
CA ALA A 60 3.77 7.62 -13.46
C ALA A 60 4.28 8.12 -12.09
N LEU A 61 4.49 9.43 -11.92
CA LEU A 61 4.81 10.03 -10.61
C LEU A 61 3.69 9.79 -9.58
N ASN A 62 2.43 9.93 -9.99
CA ASN A 62 1.29 9.68 -9.11
C ASN A 62 1.19 8.20 -8.67
N MET A 63 1.40 7.28 -9.63
CA MET A 63 1.43 5.84 -9.36
C MET A 63 2.60 5.44 -8.47
N PHE A 64 3.74 6.11 -8.59
CA PHE A 64 4.89 5.90 -7.72
C PHE A 64 4.61 6.38 -6.30
N GLY A 65 4.12 7.61 -6.13
CA GLY A 65 3.87 8.20 -4.81
C GLY A 65 2.85 7.43 -3.96
N THR A 66 1.80 6.89 -4.59
CA THR A 66 0.81 6.05 -3.88
C THR A 66 1.39 4.71 -3.41
N LYS A 67 2.32 4.11 -4.18
CA LYS A 67 3.05 2.90 -3.77
C LYS A 67 4.04 3.16 -2.64
N THR A 68 4.70 4.31 -2.65
CA THR A 68 5.60 4.73 -1.56
C THR A 68 4.84 4.82 -0.24
N VAL A 69 3.66 5.44 -0.23
CA VAL A 69 2.81 5.54 0.97
C VAL A 69 2.41 4.16 1.48
N LEU A 70 2.00 3.25 0.58
CA LEU A 70 1.71 1.86 0.94
C LEU A 70 2.91 1.17 1.58
N LEU A 71 4.12 1.37 1.03
CA LEU A 71 5.35 0.80 1.58
C LEU A 71 5.62 1.33 2.99
N ILE A 72 5.53 2.64 3.20
CA ILE A 72 5.71 3.26 4.53
C ILE A 72 4.68 2.72 5.52
N SER A 73 3.42 2.56 5.10
CA SER A 73 2.34 2.02 5.94
C SER A 73 2.60 0.56 6.35
N VAL A 74 3.03 -0.29 5.41
CA VAL A 74 3.40 -1.70 5.71
C VAL A 74 4.59 -1.75 6.66
N VAL A 75 5.62 -0.93 6.45
CA VAL A 75 6.80 -0.86 7.34
C VAL A 75 6.45 -0.35 8.73
N SER A 76 5.52 0.61 8.84
CA SER A 76 4.99 1.07 10.12
C SER A 76 4.33 -0.08 10.90
N PHE A 77 3.52 -0.89 10.20
CA PHE A 77 2.84 -2.02 10.82
C PHE A 77 3.83 -3.12 11.25
N MET A 78 4.86 -3.38 10.45
CA MET A 78 5.94 -4.32 10.79
C MET A 78 6.74 -3.89 12.02
N SER A 79 6.91 -2.58 12.23
CA SER A 79 7.70 -2.04 13.34
C SER A 79 6.95 -2.04 14.67
N GLY A 80 5.65 -2.38 14.68
CA GLY A 80 4.81 -2.39 15.89
C GLY A 80 4.53 -1.01 16.49
N ARG A 81 5.06 0.06 15.89
CA ARG A 81 4.84 1.46 16.26
C ARG A 81 4.08 2.18 15.15
N THR A 82 2.88 2.61 15.49
CA THR A 82 1.98 3.35 14.60
C THR A 82 2.38 4.81 14.40
N ASP A 83 3.40 5.31 15.12
CA ASP A 83 3.90 6.69 14.96
C ASP A 83 4.31 7.01 13.50
N PHE A 84 4.69 5.98 12.72
CA PHE A 84 5.07 6.14 11.32
C PHE A 84 3.86 6.23 10.37
N LEU A 85 2.65 5.89 10.81
CA LEU A 85 1.42 6.08 10.02
C LEU A 85 1.11 7.57 9.82
N ASP A 86 1.41 8.42 10.80
CA ASP A 86 1.24 9.88 10.65
C ASP A 86 2.13 10.42 9.53
N LEU A 87 3.38 9.93 9.44
CA LEU A 87 4.27 10.23 8.32
C LEU A 87 3.74 9.67 7.00
N ALA A 88 3.20 8.44 6.98
CA ALA A 88 2.60 7.87 5.78
C ALA A 88 1.43 8.72 5.26
N LEU A 89 0.55 9.16 6.16
CA LEU A 89 -0.58 10.03 5.85
C LEU A 89 -0.12 11.41 5.36
N LEU A 90 0.90 11.99 6.00
CA LEU A 90 1.51 13.24 5.57
C LEU A 90 2.10 13.14 4.15
N TYR A 91 2.84 12.07 3.86
CA TYR A 91 3.40 11.81 2.53
C TYR A 91 2.30 11.56 1.47
N SER A 92 1.21 10.90 1.87
CA SER A 92 0.03 10.72 1.00
C SER A 92 -0.58 12.05 0.60
N LEU A 93 -0.78 12.94 1.58
CA LEU A 93 -1.37 14.24 1.33
C LEU A 93 -0.44 15.13 0.49
N MET A 94 0.87 15.12 0.75
CA MET A 94 1.86 15.84 -0.04
C MET A 94 1.87 15.35 -1.50
N ASN A 95 1.83 14.03 -1.72
CA ASN A 95 1.78 13.47 -3.07
C ASN A 95 0.50 13.86 -3.83
N PHE A 96 -0.64 13.88 -3.14
CA PHE A 96 -1.90 14.32 -3.74
C PHE A 96 -1.89 15.81 -4.11
N ILE A 97 -1.47 16.68 -3.19
CA ILE A 97 -1.41 18.13 -3.42
C ILE A 97 -0.41 18.45 -4.53
N GLY A 98 0.76 17.82 -4.54
CA GLY A 98 1.78 18.04 -5.58
C GLY A 98 1.27 17.70 -6.99
N MET A 99 0.53 16.59 -7.13
CA MET A 99 -0.09 16.21 -8.40
C MET A 99 -1.17 17.20 -8.85
N VAL A 100 -2.03 17.64 -7.92
CA VAL A 100 -3.08 18.63 -8.23
C VAL A 100 -2.47 19.97 -8.63
N ALA A 101 -1.43 20.42 -7.94
CA ALA A 101 -0.70 21.64 -8.26
C ALA A 101 -0.07 21.57 -9.66
N LEU A 102 0.54 20.44 -10.00
CA LEU A 102 1.12 20.21 -11.32
C LEU A 102 0.07 20.23 -12.43
N LEU A 103 -1.06 19.55 -12.25
CA LEU A 103 -2.17 19.56 -13.21
C LEU A 103 -2.79 20.96 -13.38
N ARG A 104 -2.90 21.73 -12.29
CA ARG A 104 -3.36 23.12 -12.33
C ARG A 104 -2.39 23.98 -13.14
N PHE A 105 -1.08 23.86 -12.89
CA PHE A 105 -0.06 24.59 -13.62
C PHE A 105 -0.07 24.29 -15.12
N THR A 106 -0.18 23.01 -15.51
CA THR A 106 -0.24 22.64 -16.94
C THR A 106 -1.47 23.18 -17.66
N THR A 107 -2.59 23.34 -16.94
CA THR A 107 -3.84 23.87 -17.51
C THR A 107 -3.81 25.39 -17.62
N THR A 108 -3.22 26.08 -16.63
CA THR A 108 -3.19 27.55 -16.57
C THR A 108 -2.05 28.18 -17.37
N GLY A 109 -1.07 27.40 -17.84
CA GLY A 109 0.06 27.92 -18.65
C GLY A 109 -0.29 28.45 -20.05
N THR A 110 -1.55 28.41 -20.50
CA THR A 110 -1.96 28.78 -21.88
C THR A 110 -2.69 30.13 -22.00
N PHE A 111 -2.42 31.09 -21.12
CA PHE A 111 -3.08 32.42 -21.12
C PHE A 111 -2.19 33.58 -21.59
N SER A 112 -1.27 33.37 -22.53
CA SER A 112 -0.38 34.44 -23.05
C SER A 112 -0.51 34.74 -24.55
N GLU A 113 -1.53 34.23 -25.24
CA GLU A 113 -1.78 34.55 -26.66
C GLU A 113 -3.22 34.99 -26.93
N GLU A 114 -3.77 35.88 -26.08
CA GLU A 114 -4.94 36.68 -26.49
C GLU A 114 -4.70 38.15 -26.14
N SER A 115 -3.62 38.68 -26.73
CA SER A 115 -3.40 40.12 -26.80
C SER A 115 -2.67 40.50 -28.08
N LEU A 116 -3.25 40.19 -29.26
CA LEU A 116 -3.08 40.97 -30.50
C LEU A 116 -4.27 40.73 -31.45
#